data_AF-A0A3L7P4U7-F1
#
_entry.id   AF-A0A3L7P4U7-F1
#
_cell.length_a   1.000
_cell.length_b   1.000
_cell.length_c   1.000
_cell.angle_alpha   90.00
_cell.angle_beta   90.00
_cell.angle_gamma   90.00
#
_symmetry.space_group_name_H-M   'P 1'
#
loop_
_entity.id
_entity.type
_entity.pdbx_description
1 polymer ?
#
loop_
_entity_poly.entity_id
_entity_poly.type
_entity_poly.pdbx_seq_one_letter_code
_entity_poly.pdbx_strand_id
1 'polypeptide(L)'
;MWIFSQHGFFSAVCARQGDGSHDQPVDPDRIMVRARLRGHLEALKERYPDLLGDCAIRDSMGTDYAYRLFVAKSVWAQVLAGLANETDYDNFKSRVQEYQGKGGAAYKHSLHSVWSTMHRLQE
;
A
#
# COMPACT_ATOMS: atom_id res chain seq x y z
N MET A 1 2.15 2.55 9.23
CA MET A 1 0.74 2.25 8.93
C MET A 1 0.67 1.11 7.91
N TRP A 2 -0.31 0.22 8.07
CA TRP A 2 -0.68 -0.82 7.11
C TRP A 2 -2.03 -0.47 6.50
N ILE A 3 -2.12 -0.50 5.18
CA ILE A 3 -3.31 -0.09 4.44
C ILE A 3 -3.69 -1.24 3.53
N PHE A 4 -4.91 -1.73 3.69
CA PHE A 4 -5.54 -2.71 2.82
C PHE A 4 -6.62 -1.99 2.01
N SER A 5 -6.58 -2.13 0.68
CA SER A 5 -7.53 -1.47 -0.23
C SER A 5 -7.85 -2.39 -1.42
N GLN A 6 -8.85 -2.02 -2.22
CA GLN A 6 -9.15 -2.72 -3.47
C GLN A 6 -7.98 -2.75 -4.45
N HIS A 7 -7.09 -1.74 -4.38
CA HIS A 7 -5.90 -1.59 -5.22
C HIS A 7 -4.70 -2.43 -4.74
N GLY A 8 -4.73 -2.91 -3.49
CA GLY A 8 -3.67 -3.72 -2.92
C GLY A 8 -3.38 -3.43 -1.44
N PHE A 9 -2.31 -4.08 -0.96
CA PHE A 9 -1.77 -3.93 0.38
C PHE A 9 -0.47 -3.12 0.40
N PHE A 10 -0.42 -2.14 1.30
CA PHE A 10 0.68 -1.20 1.45
C PHE A 10 1.16 -1.10 2.90
N SER A 11 2.47 -0.99 3.09
CA SER A 11 3.07 -0.51 4.33
C SER A 11 3.69 0.86 4.09
N ALA A 12 3.13 1.89 4.73
CA ALA A 12 3.65 3.24 4.68
C ALA A 12 4.30 3.61 6.01
N VAL A 13 5.54 4.08 5.95
CA VAL A 13 6.35 4.54 7.08
C VAL A 13 7.12 5.79 6.65
N CYS A 14 7.53 6.62 7.60
CA CYS A 14 8.47 7.69 7.29
C CYS A 14 9.77 7.10 6.72
N ALA A 15 10.26 7.69 5.63
CA ALA A 15 11.55 7.37 5.09
C ALA A 15 12.64 7.91 6.01
N ARG A 16 13.87 7.43 5.82
CA ARG A 16 15.04 8.06 6.44
C ARG A 16 15.60 9.12 5.50
N GLN A 17 16.31 10.09 6.07
CA GLN A 17 16.99 11.14 5.33
C GLN A 17 18.10 10.57 4.43
N GLY A 18 18.61 11.40 3.51
CA GLY A 18 19.70 11.00 2.62
C GLY A 18 19.35 9.81 1.72
N ASP A 19 20.26 8.83 1.69
CA ASP A 19 20.14 7.60 0.90
C ASP A 19 19.15 6.58 1.51
N GLY A 20 18.67 6.84 2.72
CA GLY A 20 17.72 5.99 3.44
C GLY A 20 18.37 4.88 4.29
N SER A 21 19.69 4.93 4.50
CA SER A 21 20.41 3.98 5.35
C SER A 21 19.93 4.02 6.82
N HIS A 22 20.12 2.92 7.55
CA HIS A 22 19.55 2.76 8.90
C HIS A 22 20.13 3.73 9.94
N ASP A 23 21.32 4.27 9.70
CA ASP A 23 22.01 5.29 10.51
C ASP A 23 21.47 6.71 10.27
N GLN A 24 20.73 6.95 9.18
CA GLN A 24 20.13 8.26 8.92
C GLN A 24 18.90 8.50 9.79
N PRO A 25 18.67 9.73 10.26
CA PRO A 25 17.47 10.06 11.03
C PRO A 25 16.21 9.89 10.18
N VAL A 26 15.08 9.69 10.86
CA VAL A 26 13.77 9.63 10.20
C VAL A 26 13.44 11.01 9.64
N ASP A 27 13.05 11.05 8.36
CA ASP A 27 12.48 12.23 7.72
C ASP A 27 10.97 12.22 7.98
N PRO A 28 10.45 13.12 8.83
CA PRO A 28 9.03 13.13 9.11
C PRO A 28 8.23 13.40 7.84
N ASP A 29 8.70 14.17 6.86
CA ASP A 29 7.88 14.69 5.76
C ASP A 29 7.98 13.88 4.47
N ARG A 30 8.72 12.77 4.51
CA ARG A 30 8.86 11.84 3.41
C ARG A 30 8.33 10.47 3.81
N ILE A 31 7.41 9.92 3.03
CA ILE A 31 6.83 8.60 3.24
C ILE A 31 7.45 7.61 2.24
N MET A 32 7.89 6.47 2.76
CA MET A 32 8.20 5.28 1.98
C MET A 32 6.97 4.37 1.98
N VAL A 33 6.31 4.27 0.82
CA VAL A 33 5.18 3.38 0.59
C VAL A 33 5.72 2.09 0.00
N ARG A 34 5.47 0.97 0.67
CA ARG A 34 6.04 -0.34 0.33
C ARG A 34 4.95 -1.35 -0.03
N ALA A 35 5.24 -2.23 -0.97
CA ALA A 35 4.38 -3.36 -1.32
C ALA A 35 5.20 -4.64 -1.52
N ARG A 36 4.53 -5.78 -1.35
CA ARG A 36 5.10 -7.10 -1.66
C ARG A 36 4.96 -7.48 -3.13
N LEU A 37 3.94 -6.95 -3.81
CA LEU A 37 3.69 -7.15 -5.23
C LEU A 37 3.85 -5.82 -5.96
N ARG A 38 4.64 -5.80 -7.05
CA ARG A 38 4.84 -4.59 -7.87
C ARG A 38 3.52 -4.04 -8.38
N GLY A 39 2.65 -4.94 -8.83
CA GLY A 39 1.30 -4.63 -9.32
C GLY A 39 0.44 -3.83 -8.35
N HIS A 40 0.64 -3.94 -7.03
CA HIS A 40 -0.09 -3.10 -6.08
C HIS A 40 0.33 -1.63 -6.16
N LEU A 41 1.64 -1.35 -6.30
CA LEU A 41 2.12 0.03 -6.46
C LEU A 41 1.77 0.57 -7.85
N GLU A 42 1.79 -0.27 -8.88
CA GLU A 42 1.36 0.10 -10.23
C GLU A 42 -0.14 0.48 -10.25
N ALA A 43 -1.01 -0.36 -9.69
CA ALA A 43 -2.43 -0.05 -9.58
C ALA A 43 -2.70 1.23 -8.78
N LEU A 44 -1.94 1.46 -7.70
CA LEU A 44 -2.06 2.69 -6.92
C LEU A 44 -1.62 3.93 -7.72
N LYS A 45 -0.55 3.81 -8.51
CA LYS A 45 -0.09 4.88 -9.40
C LYS A 45 -1.08 5.18 -10.51
N GLU A 46 -1.63 4.14 -11.14
CA GLU A 46 -2.66 4.26 -12.18
C GLU A 46 -3.93 4.92 -11.62
N ARG A 47 -4.27 4.64 -10.36
CA ARG A 47 -5.41 5.26 -9.71
C ARG A 47 -5.21 6.75 -9.40
N TYR A 48 -4.00 7.16 -9.04
CA TYR A 48 -3.66 8.54 -8.68
C TYR A 48 -2.50 9.09 -9.54
N PRO A 49 -2.69 9.23 -10.86
CA PRO A 49 -1.61 9.62 -11.76
C PRO A 49 -1.09 11.03 -11.47
N ASP A 50 -1.97 11.96 -11.10
CA ASP A 50 -1.60 13.35 -10.76
C ASP A 50 -0.76 13.45 -9.48
N LEU A 51 -0.87 12.46 -8.58
CA LEU A 51 -0.16 12.45 -7.31
C LEU A 51 1.09 11.56 -7.34
N LEU A 52 1.05 10.46 -8.09
CA LEU A 52 2.03 9.38 -8.02
C LEU A 52 2.66 9.03 -9.37
N GLY A 53 2.18 9.59 -10.49
CA GLY A 53 2.58 9.23 -11.85
C GLY A 53 4.09 9.26 -12.06
N ASP A 54 4.75 10.31 -11.56
CA ASP A 54 6.20 10.51 -11.70
C ASP A 54 7.04 9.75 -10.66
N CYS A 55 6.41 9.13 -9.65
CA CYS A 55 7.13 8.44 -8.58
C CYS A 55 7.69 7.11 -9.06
N ALA A 56 9.01 6.98 -9.20
CA ALA A 56 9.63 5.71 -9.58
C ALA A 56 9.38 4.60 -8.54
N ILE A 57 8.91 3.44 -8.99
CA ILE A 57 8.90 2.22 -8.18
C ILE A 57 10.32 1.67 -8.18
N ARG A 58 10.87 1.50 -6.98
CA ARG A 58 12.19 0.92 -6.75
C ARG A 58 12.05 -0.53 -6.28
N ASP A 59 12.89 -1.37 -6.84
CA ASP A 59 13.04 -2.75 -6.44
C ASP A 59 14.09 -2.86 -5.34
N SER A 60 13.81 -3.67 -4.33
CA SER A 60 14.69 -3.92 -3.19
C SER A 60 14.51 -5.37 -2.76
N MET A 61 14.98 -6.25 -3.65
CA MET A 61 14.94 -7.69 -3.49
C MET A 61 15.69 -8.11 -2.21
N GLY A 62 15.15 -9.10 -1.50
CA GLY A 62 15.73 -9.59 -0.24
C GLY A 62 15.31 -8.84 1.03
N THR A 63 14.43 -7.84 0.91
CA THR A 63 13.80 -7.17 2.07
C THR A 63 12.34 -7.61 2.24
N ASP A 64 11.76 -7.41 3.43
CA ASP A 64 10.37 -7.78 3.76
C ASP A 64 9.31 -7.28 2.76
N TYR A 65 9.61 -6.16 2.09
CA TYR A 65 8.81 -5.56 1.04
C TYR A 65 9.69 -5.29 -0.19
N ALA A 66 9.56 -6.13 -1.20
CA ALA A 66 10.39 -6.10 -2.39
C ALA A 66 10.25 -4.81 -3.22
N TYR A 67 9.14 -4.08 -3.10
CA TYR A 67 8.87 -2.89 -3.91
C TYR A 67 8.56 -1.69 -3.03
N ARG A 68 8.99 -0.50 -3.45
CA ARG A 68 8.74 0.77 -2.75
C ARG A 68 8.71 1.97 -3.66
N LEU A 69 7.97 2.99 -3.25
CA LEU A 69 8.06 4.34 -3.79
C LEU A 69 8.19 5.34 -2.64
N PHE A 70 8.73 6.52 -2.96
CA PHE A 70 8.94 7.58 -1.99
C PHE A 70 8.12 8.80 -2.41
N VAL A 71 7.36 9.35 -1.48
CA VAL A 71 6.46 10.50 -1.72
C VAL A 71 6.55 11.48 -0.56
N ALA A 72 6.18 12.73 -0.79
CA ALA A 72 5.94 13.67 0.29
C ALA A 72 4.76 13.20 1.16
N LYS A 73 4.81 13.45 2.47
CA LYS A 73 3.73 13.11 3.41
C LYS A 73 2.41 13.75 3.00
N SER A 74 2.43 15.00 2.52
CA SER A 74 1.25 15.71 2.04
C SER A 74 0.59 15.03 0.83
N VAL A 75 1.38 14.46 -0.07
CA VAL A 75 0.89 13.67 -1.21
C VAL A 75 0.29 12.36 -0.70
N TRP A 76 0.98 11.66 0.21
CA TRP A 76 0.45 10.43 0.81
C TRP A 76 -0.88 10.65 1.55
N ALA A 77 -1.02 11.77 2.27
CA ALA A 77 -2.27 12.13 2.93
C ALA A 77 -3.43 12.29 1.94
N GLN A 78 -3.19 12.91 0.79
CA GLN A 78 -4.19 13.03 -0.28
C GLN A 78 -4.58 11.68 -0.88
N VAL A 79 -3.61 10.78 -1.08
CA VAL A 79 -3.89 9.40 -1.52
C VAL A 79 -4.80 8.68 -0.52
N LEU A 80 -4.51 8.78 0.79
CA LEU A 80 -5.35 8.17 1.81
C LEU A 80 -6.77 8.76 1.84
N ALA A 81 -6.90 10.07 1.65
CA ALA A 81 -8.21 10.73 1.53
C ALA A 81 -8.98 10.23 0.30
N GLY A 82 -8.30 10.07 -0.84
CA GLY A 82 -8.87 9.48 -2.05
C GLY A 82 -9.37 8.05 -1.83
N LEU A 83 -8.56 7.20 -1.19
CA LEU A 83 -8.93 5.81 -0.88
C LEU A 83 -10.15 5.73 0.04
N ALA A 84 -10.23 6.63 1.03
CA ALA A 84 -11.38 6.72 1.92
C ALA A 84 -12.66 7.13 1.16
N ASN A 85 -12.56 8.16 0.31
CA ASN A 85 -13.69 8.63 -0.49
C ASN A 85 -14.19 7.61 -1.53
N GLU A 86 -13.32 6.69 -1.98
CA GLU A 86 -13.67 5.58 -2.88
C GLU A 86 -14.33 4.39 -2.18
N THR A 87 -14.42 4.40 -0.85
CA THR A 87 -15.01 3.28 -0.12
C THR A 87 -16.52 3.38 -0.17
N ASP A 88 -17.11 2.78 -1.20
CA ASP A 88 -18.54 2.78 -1.54
C ASP A 88 -19.21 1.39 -1.42
N TYR A 89 -18.53 0.45 -0.75
CA TYR A 89 -18.92 -0.96 -0.63
C TYR A 89 -19.13 -1.38 0.83
N ASP A 90 -20.02 -2.34 1.06
CA ASP A 90 -20.33 -2.91 2.38
C ASP A 90 -19.45 -4.12 2.73
N ASN A 91 -18.77 -4.73 1.74
CA ASN A 91 -17.90 -5.88 1.93
C ASN A 91 -16.57 -5.77 1.18
N PHE A 92 -15.50 -5.56 1.94
CA PHE A 92 -14.15 -5.41 1.41
C PHE A 92 -13.65 -6.61 0.58
N LYS A 93 -13.93 -7.84 1.02
CA LYS A 93 -13.39 -9.05 0.38
C LYS A 93 -14.10 -9.35 -0.95
N SER A 94 -15.41 -9.11 -1.02
CA SER A 94 -16.17 -9.18 -2.27
C SER A 94 -15.68 -8.11 -3.26
N ARG A 95 -15.49 -6.87 -2.77
CA ARG A 95 -15.00 -5.78 -3.63
C ARG A 95 -13.63 -6.07 -4.26
N VAL A 96 -12.69 -6.62 -3.49
CA VAL A 96 -11.37 -7.02 -4.01
C VAL A 96 -11.50 -8.09 -5.10
N GLN A 97 -12.42 -9.05 -4.94
CA GLN A 97 -12.66 -10.07 -5.96
C GLN A 97 -13.21 -9.47 -7.26
N GLU A 98 -14.15 -8.53 -7.15
CA GLU A 98 -14.73 -7.84 -8.30
C GLU A 98 -13.68 -6.99 -9.03
N TYR A 99 -12.86 -6.25 -8.29
CA TYR A 99 -11.88 -5.34 -8.87
C TYR A 99 -10.68 -6.04 -9.50
N GLN A 100 -10.08 -7.02 -8.80
CA GLN A 100 -8.85 -7.69 -9.27
C GLN A 100 -9.11 -8.98 -10.05
N GLY A 101 -10.36 -9.46 -10.09
CA GLY A 101 -10.76 -10.67 -10.81
C GLY A 101 -9.91 -11.89 -10.45
N LYS A 102 -9.57 -12.70 -11.47
CA LYS A 102 -8.73 -13.90 -11.28
C LYS A 102 -7.31 -13.57 -10.81
N GLY A 103 -6.77 -12.40 -11.20
CA GLY A 103 -5.43 -11.96 -10.79
C GLY A 103 -5.31 -11.66 -9.29
N GLY A 104 -6.43 -11.33 -8.63
CA GLY A 104 -6.49 -11.02 -7.20
C GLY A 104 -6.74 -12.21 -6.27
N ALA A 105 -6.84 -13.44 -6.78
CA ALA A 105 -7.22 -14.60 -5.96
C ALA A 105 -6.26 -14.83 -4.78
N ALA A 106 -4.95 -14.70 -5.00
CA ALA A 106 -3.94 -14.84 -3.96
C ALA A 106 -4.02 -13.71 -2.91
N TYR A 107 -4.31 -12.48 -3.36
CA TYR A 107 -4.48 -11.34 -2.47
C TYR A 107 -5.74 -11.51 -1.61
N LYS A 108 -6.88 -11.88 -2.22
CA LYS A 108 -8.12 -12.20 -1.51
C LYS A 108 -7.91 -13.29 -0.46
N HIS A 109 -7.25 -14.39 -0.82
CA HIS A 109 -6.97 -15.47 0.13
C HIS A 109 -6.16 -14.95 1.32
N SER A 110 -5.13 -14.14 1.07
CA SER A 110 -4.35 -13.49 2.14
C SER A 110 -5.20 -12.58 3.02
N LEU A 111 -6.14 -11.82 2.45
CA LEU A 111 -7.07 -10.98 3.20
C LEU A 111 -8.00 -11.79 4.11
N HIS A 112 -8.45 -12.97 3.69
CA HIS A 112 -9.21 -13.88 4.55
C HIS A 112 -8.40 -14.34 5.76
N SER A 113 -7.13 -14.69 5.56
CA SER A 113 -6.22 -15.09 6.64
C SER A 113 -5.96 -13.95 7.63
N VAL A 114 -5.79 -12.71 7.14
CA VAL A 114 -5.66 -11.52 7.99
C VAL A 114 -6.96 -11.28 8.77
N TRP A 115 -8.11 -11.30 8.11
CA TRP A 115 -9.41 -11.13 8.77
C TRP A 115 -9.62 -12.16 9.88
N SER A 116 -9.35 -13.44 9.61
CA SER A 116 -9.45 -14.51 10.61
C SER A 116 -8.50 -14.27 11.79
N THR A 117 -7.29 -13.79 11.52
CA THR A 117 -6.31 -13.46 12.57
C THR A 117 -6.76 -12.32 13.46
N MET A 118 -7.34 -11.27 12.88
CA MET A 118 -7.87 -10.15 13.65
C MET A 118 -9.16 -10.52 14.39
N HIS A 119 -10.02 -11.36 13.81
CA HIS A 119 -11.24 -11.85 14.46
C HIS A 119 -10.92 -12.59 15.77
N ARG A 120 -9.83 -13.37 15.82
CA ARG A 120 -9.39 -14.04 17.04
C ARG A 120 -8.99 -13.11 18.19
N LEU A 121 -8.84 -11.80 17.95
CA LEU A 121 -8.53 -10.83 19.02
C LEU A 121 -9.76 -10.44 19.86
N GLN A 122 -10.97 -10.68 19.32
CA GLN A 122 -12.24 -10.39 19.99
C GLN A 122 -12.97 -11.66 20.45
N GLU A 123 -12.32 -12.82 20.30
CA GLU A 123 -12.70 -14.11 20.90
C GLU A 123 -12.03 -14.25 22.27
#